data_AF-A0A7J3XTX3-F1
#
_entry.id   AF-A0A7J3XTX3-F1
#
_cell.length_a   1.000
_cell.length_b   1.000
_cell.length_c   1.000
_cell.angle_alpha   90.00
_cell.angle_beta   90.00
_cell.angle_gamma   90.00
#
_symmetry.space_group_name_H-M   'P 1'
#
loop_
_entity.id
_entity.type
_entity.pdbx_description
1 polymer ?
#
loop_
_entity_poly.entity_id
_entity_poly.type
_entity_poly.pdbx_seq_one_letter_code
_entity_poly.pdbx_strand_id
1 'polypeptide(L)'
;EVEEVVRKLKEHGGQVIALDPFELAARAGSTLAANMVMLGALAGTGKLPIRVETLRRSIAERFKGKVAEVNLRAFDLGYEQVRKALAA
;
A
#
# COMPACT_ATOMS: atom_id res chain seq x y z
N GLU A 1 -2.96 15.57 15.31
CA GLU A 1 -1.70 14.87 15.65
C GLU A 1 -1.05 14.16 14.46
N VAL A 2 -1.78 13.83 13.38
CA VAL A 2 -1.18 13.33 12.12
C VAL A 2 -1.01 14.46 11.10
N GLU A 3 -1.94 15.42 11.12
CA GLU A 3 -1.96 16.57 10.22
C GLU A 3 -0.71 17.44 10.37
N GLU A 4 -0.23 17.60 11.61
CA GLU A 4 0.98 18.36 11.89
C GLU A 4 2.23 17.66 11.35
N VAL A 5 2.31 16.32 11.46
CA VAL A 5 3.40 15.53 10.89
C VAL A 5 3.41 15.66 9.37
N VAL A 6 2.24 15.51 8.73
CA VAL A 6 2.10 15.68 7.28
C VAL A 6 2.48 17.09 6.85
N ARG A 7 2.07 18.13 7.59
CA ARG A 7 2.45 19.52 7.32
C ARG A 7 3.97 19.69 7.37
N LYS A 8 4.61 19.25 8.45
CA LYS A 8 6.07 19.35 8.62
C LYS A 8 6.82 18.58 7.52
N LEU A 9 6.36 17.39 7.13
CA LEU A 9 6.99 16.63 6.04
C LEU A 9 6.90 17.35 4.68
N LYS A 10 5.77 18.01 4.40
CA LYS A 10 5.59 18.81 3.18
C LYS A 10 6.49 20.05 3.17
N GLU A 11 6.71 20.69 4.32
CA GLU A 11 7.62 21.85 4.46
C GLU A 11 9.08 21.50 4.11
N HIS A 12 9.49 20.24 4.27
CA HIS A 12 10.86 19.77 3.98
C HIS A 12 11.06 19.35 2.50
N GLY A 13 10.12 19.66 1.60
CA GLY A 13 10.33 19.59 0.14
C GLY A 13 10.15 18.22 -0.50
N GLY A 14 9.49 17.26 0.17
CA GLY A 14 9.16 15.95 -0.38
C GLY A 14 7.69 15.83 -0.81
N GLN A 15 7.43 14.92 -1.75
CA GLN A 15 6.06 14.49 -2.02
C GLN A 15 5.56 13.60 -0.88
N VAL A 16 4.49 14.02 -0.20
CA VAL A 16 3.87 13.28 0.89
C VAL A 16 2.53 12.73 0.44
N ILE A 17 2.41 11.40 0.42
CA ILE A 17 1.16 10.69 0.14
C ILE A 17 0.69 10.06 1.45
N ALA A 18 -0.46 10.51 1.95
CA ALA A 18 -1.09 9.94 3.14
C ALA A 18 -2.20 8.96 2.72
N LEU A 19 -2.33 7.86 3.46
CA LEU A 19 -3.39 6.87 3.29
C LEU A 19 -3.67 6.19 4.63
N ASP A 20 -4.90 5.71 4.83
CA ASP A 20 -5.24 4.86 5.97
C ASP A 20 -5.08 3.39 5.57
N PRO A 21 -4.03 2.69 6.07
CA PRO A 21 -3.77 1.31 5.69
C PRO A 21 -4.77 0.34 6.35
N PHE A 22 -5.34 0.69 7.50
CA PHE A 22 -6.28 -0.17 8.22
C PHE A 22 -7.66 -0.14 7.56
N GLU A 23 -8.10 1.03 7.09
CA GLU A 23 -9.35 1.16 6.33
C GLU A 23 -9.29 0.34 5.03
N LEU A 24 -8.21 0.49 4.26
CA LEU A 24 -8.01 -0.25 3.01
C LEU A 24 -7.88 -1.77 3.26
N ALA A 25 -7.21 -2.17 4.33
CA ALA A 25 -7.10 -3.58 4.70
C ALA A 25 -8.44 -4.17 5.16
N ALA A 26 -9.25 -3.41 5.90
CA ALA A 26 -10.61 -3.81 6.25
C ALA A 26 -11.46 -4.05 5.00
N ARG A 27 -11.36 -3.18 3.98
CA ARG A 27 -12.01 -3.35 2.67
C ARG A 27 -11.50 -4.57 1.89
N ALA A 28 -10.26 -4.99 2.12
CA ALA A 28 -9.71 -6.23 1.58
C ALA A 28 -10.22 -7.49 2.32
N GLY A 29 -10.82 -7.33 3.51
CA GLY A 29 -11.41 -8.39 4.30
C GLY A 29 -10.67 -8.71 5.60
N SER A 30 -9.60 -7.98 5.95
CA SER A 30 -8.93 -8.10 7.25
C SER A 30 -8.05 -6.89 7.54
N THR A 31 -8.27 -6.22 8.68
CA THR A 31 -7.39 -5.16 9.18
C THR A 31 -5.95 -5.62 9.41
N LEU A 32 -5.73 -6.93 9.63
CA LEU A 32 -4.40 -7.52 9.79
C LEU A 32 -3.55 -7.45 8.50
N ALA A 33 -4.17 -7.19 7.35
CA ALA A 33 -3.48 -7.06 6.07
C ALA A 33 -2.97 -5.62 5.79
N ALA A 34 -2.98 -4.72 6.78
CA ALA A 34 -2.52 -3.33 6.65
C ALA A 34 -1.08 -3.23 6.12
N ASN A 35 -0.20 -4.16 6.50
CA ASN A 35 1.16 -4.22 5.98
C ASN A 35 1.22 -4.46 4.46
N MET A 36 0.29 -5.24 3.90
CA MET A 36 0.20 -5.46 2.45
C MET A 36 -0.29 -4.22 1.73
N VAL A 37 -1.22 -3.46 2.33
CA VAL A 37 -1.60 -2.14 1.80
C VAL A 37 -0.37 -1.24 1.71
N MET A 38 0.43 -1.16 2.76
CA MET A 38 1.65 -0.34 2.75
C MET A 38 2.67 -0.81 1.70
N LEU A 39 2.86 -2.13 1.55
CA LEU A 39 3.75 -2.70 0.53
C LEU A 39 3.26 -2.39 -0.89
N GLY A 40 1.95 -2.53 -1.12
CA GLY A 40 1.31 -2.16 -2.38
C GLY A 40 1.46 -0.68 -2.70
N ALA A 41 1.21 0.18 -1.71
CA ALA A 41 1.40 1.62 -1.81
C ALA A 41 2.85 1.97 -2.20
N LEU A 42 3.84 1.37 -1.52
CA LEU A 42 5.24 1.55 -1.86
C LEU A 42 5.56 1.09 -3.29
N ALA A 43 5.05 -0.07 -3.71
CA ALA A 43 5.21 -0.55 -5.08
C ALA A 43 4.55 0.39 -6.12
N GLY A 44 3.40 0.99 -5.78
CA GLY A 44 2.68 1.96 -6.59
C GLY A 44 3.47 3.24 -6.87
N THR A 45 4.45 3.58 -6.03
CA THR A 45 5.35 4.72 -6.27
C THR A 45 6.23 4.54 -7.51
N GLY A 46 6.43 3.30 -7.98
CA GLY A 46 7.35 3.00 -9.07
C GLY A 46 8.84 3.16 -8.72
N LYS A 47 9.17 3.41 -7.45
CA LYS A 47 10.56 3.66 -7.01
C LYS A 47 11.32 2.39 -6.62
N LEU A 48 10.64 1.25 -6.51
CA LEU A 48 11.29 -0.01 -6.15
C LEU A 48 12.05 -0.59 -7.36
N PRO A 49 13.28 -1.09 -7.18
CA PRO A 49 14.00 -1.84 -8.21
C PRO A 49 13.48 -3.30 -8.30
N ILE A 50 12.17 -3.51 -8.13
CA ILE A 50 11.53 -4.83 -8.10
C ILE A 50 10.23 -4.73 -8.91
N ARG A 51 10.02 -5.71 -9.80
CA ARG A 51 8.79 -5.80 -10.59
C ARG A 51 7.58 -6.09 -9.69
N VAL A 52 6.46 -5.41 -9.95
CA VAL A 52 5.21 -5.58 -9.21
C VAL A 52 4.72 -7.04 -9.28
N GLU A 53 4.90 -7.70 -10.42
CA GLU A 53 4.52 -9.10 -10.62
C GLU A 53 5.35 -10.03 -9.73
N THR A 54 6.63 -9.70 -9.50
CA THR A 54 7.48 -10.46 -8.56
C THR A 54 6.93 -10.35 -7.15
N LEU A 55 6.54 -9.15 -6.70
CA LEU A 55 5.95 -8.96 -5.37
C LEU A 55 4.64 -9.74 -5.20
N ARG A 56 3.73 -9.64 -6.18
CA ARG A 56 2.46 -10.39 -6.20
C ARG A 56 2.68 -11.89 -6.10
N ARG A 57 3.60 -12.42 -6.90
CA ARG A 57 3.95 -13.85 -6.88
C ARG A 57 4.49 -14.26 -5.51
N SER A 58 5.42 -13.49 -4.93
CA SER A 58 5.96 -13.79 -3.60
C SER A 58 4.88 -13.79 -2.51
N ILE A 59 3.89 -12.89 -2.59
CA ILE A 59 2.74 -12.88 -1.66
C ILE A 59 1.90 -14.15 -1.84
N ALA A 60 1.60 -14.52 -3.08
CA ALA A 60 0.82 -15.72 -3.40
C ALA A 60 1.52 -17.02 -2.97
N GLU A 61 2.85 -17.09 -3.08
CA GLU A 61 3.66 -18.23 -2.64
C GLU A 61 3.78 -18.30 -1.10
N ARG A 62 3.77 -17.16 -0.42
CA ARG A 62 3.96 -17.06 1.04
C ARG A 62 2.72 -17.43 1.85
N PHE A 63 1.53 -17.16 1.32
CA PHE A 63 0.25 -17.38 1.99
C PHE A 63 -0.58 -18.45 1.27
N LYS A 64 -1.67 -18.93 1.88
CA LYS A 64 -2.52 -19.99 1.31
C LYS A 64 -4.00 -19.62 1.35
N GLY A 65 -4.74 -20.06 0.33
CA GLY A 65 -6.20 -19.91 0.23
C GLY A 65 -6.68 -18.49 0.46
N LYS A 66 -7.75 -18.34 1.24
CA LYS A 66 -8.37 -17.05 1.55
C LYS A 66 -7.40 -16.01 2.15
N VAL A 67 -6.38 -16.44 2.89
CA VAL A 67 -5.37 -15.52 3.43
C VAL A 67 -4.53 -14.90 2.31
N ALA A 68 -4.17 -15.68 1.29
CA ALA A 68 -3.46 -15.15 0.13
C ALA A 68 -4.33 -14.15 -0.64
N GLU A 69 -5.60 -14.46 -0.87
CA GLU A 69 -6.56 -13.58 -1.54
C GLU A 69 -6.72 -12.23 -0.83
N VAL A 70 -6.88 -12.24 0.50
CA VAL A 70 -7.00 -11.00 1.30
C VAL A 70 -5.72 -10.17 1.23
N ASN A 71 -4.55 -10.80 1.34
CA ASN A 71 -3.27 -10.10 1.29
C ASN A 71 -2.97 -9.51 -0.10
N LEU A 72 -3.29 -10.24 -1.18
CA LEU A 72 -3.17 -9.74 -2.55
C LEU A 72 -4.12 -8.57 -2.81
N ARG A 73 -5.38 -8.68 -2.36
CA ARG A 73 -6.35 -7.58 -2.49
C ARG A 73 -5.93 -6.34 -1.69
N ALA A 74 -5.38 -6.53 -0.49
CA ALA A 74 -4.84 -5.43 0.31
C ALA A 74 -3.66 -4.73 -0.40
N PHE A 75 -2.74 -5.51 -0.97
CA PHE A 75 -1.66 -4.98 -1.82
C PHE A 75 -2.22 -4.15 -2.98
N ASP A 76 -3.25 -4.64 -3.66
CA ASP A 76 -3.85 -3.96 -4.81
C ASP A 76 -4.47 -2.62 -4.45
N LEU A 77 -5.22 -2.58 -3.35
CA LEU A 77 -5.83 -1.34 -2.86
C LEU A 77 -4.76 -0.29 -2.52
N GLY A 78 -3.67 -0.68 -1.87
CA GLY A 78 -2.55 0.21 -1.59
C GLY A 78 -1.87 0.72 -2.86
N TYR A 79 -1.60 -0.20 -3.80
CA TYR A 79 -0.98 0.11 -5.09
C TYR A 79 -1.80 1.13 -5.88
N GLU A 80 -3.10 0.87 -6.04
CA GLU A 80 -4.02 1.75 -6.76
C GLU A 80 -4.16 3.12 -6.08
N GLN A 81 -4.24 3.16 -4.75
CA GLN A 81 -4.38 4.41 -4.01
C GLN A 81 -3.22 5.37 -4.30
N VAL A 82 -1.98 4.86 -4.27
CA VAL A 82 -0.79 5.67 -4.56
C VAL A 82 -0.71 6.05 -6.03
N ARG A 83 -1.06 5.15 -6.96
CA ARG A 83 -1.09 5.47 -8.39
C ARG A 83 -2.09 6.59 -8.70
N LYS A 84 -3.26 6.59 -8.06
CA LYS A 84 -4.25 7.69 -8.17
C LYS A 84 -3.70 8.99 -7.59
N ALA A 85 -3.08 8.94 -6.41
CA ALA A 85 -2.50 10.13 -5.78
C ALA A 85 -1.32 10.73 -6.57
N LEU A 86 -0.61 9.93 -7.36
CA LEU A 86 0.48 10.40 -8.24
C LEU A 86 -0.01 10.93 -9.59
N ALA A 87 -1.22 10.57 -10.00
CA ALA A 87 -1.83 11.02 -11.25
C ALA A 87 -2.66 12.31 -11.09
N ALA A 88 -2.93 12.71 -9.83
CA ALA A 88 -3.60 13.95 -9.45
C ALA A 88 -2.57 15.09 -9.28
#